data_AF-A0A2V9DNC5-F1
#
_entry.id   AF-A0A2V9DNC5-F1
#
_cell.length_a   1.000
_cell.length_b   1.000
_cell.length_c   1.000
_cell.angle_alpha   90.00
_cell.angle_beta   90.00
_cell.angle_gamma   90.00
#
_symmetry.space_group_name_H-M   'P 1'
#
loop_
_entity.id
_entity.type
_entity.pdbx_description
1 polymer ?
#
loop_
_entity_poly.entity_id
_entity_poly.type
_entity_poly.pdbx_seq_one_letter_code
_entity_poly.pdbx_strand_id
1 'polypeptide(L)'
;METVDYQGAVQVAEITGVVVVYLLGLDRVDAAEKIAEEACKRNPEAALLHLLLANVHIRKRDYPAVLRDLGKFLKLEPRGLTSDQVRQTREKLQRALANGQRAPVV
;
A
#
# COMPACT_ATOMS: atom_id res chain seq x y z
N MET A 1 -20.96 27.41 -6.11
CA MET A 1 -19.79 26.51 -6.10
C MET A 1 -19.58 26.11 -4.64
N GLU A 2 -20.33 25.11 -4.19
CA GLU A 2 -20.26 24.60 -2.82
C GLU A 2 -19.38 23.36 -2.78
N THR A 3 -18.32 23.47 -1.99
CA THR A 3 -17.70 22.36 -1.24
C THR A 3 -18.80 21.63 -0.46
N VAL A 4 -18.92 20.31 -0.37
CA VAL A 4 -18.01 19.35 0.27
C VAL A 4 -18.62 17.96 -0.02
N ASP A 5 -17.91 17.08 -0.75
CA ASP A 5 -18.27 15.65 -0.84
C ASP A 5 -17.05 14.75 -0.53
N TYR A 6 -16.21 15.23 0.40
CA TYR A 6 -15.02 14.50 0.85
C TYR A 6 -15.35 13.37 1.85
N GLN A 7 -16.58 13.30 2.35
CA GLN A 7 -16.96 12.33 3.37
C GLN A 7 -17.26 10.95 2.76
N GLY A 8 -17.86 10.90 1.57
CA GLY A 8 -18.12 9.64 0.86
C GLY A 8 -16.84 8.95 0.40
N ALA A 9 -15.88 9.70 -0.15
CA ALA A 9 -14.63 9.14 -0.66
C ALA A 9 -13.71 8.59 0.46
N VAL A 10 -13.70 9.22 1.63
CA VAL A 10 -12.99 8.73 2.82
C VAL A 10 -13.67 7.47 3.37
N GLN A 11 -15.00 7.45 3.47
CA GLN A 11 -15.73 6.29 3.98
C GLN A 11 -15.65 5.07 3.05
N VAL A 12 -15.61 5.29 1.73
CA VAL A 12 -15.36 4.24 0.74
C VAL A 12 -13.94 3.67 0.89
N ALA A 13 -12.93 4.51 1.14
CA ALA A 13 -11.57 4.04 1.38
C ALA A 13 -11.46 3.21 2.68
N GLU A 14 -12.17 3.60 3.74
CA GLU A 14 -12.22 2.85 5.00
C GLU A 14 -12.93 1.49 4.84
N ILE A 15 -14.09 1.45 4.18
CA ILE A 15 -14.81 0.19 3.89
C ILE A 15 -13.94 -0.73 3.03
N THR A 16 -13.29 -0.18 2.01
CA THR A 16 -12.36 -0.92 1.15
C THR A 16 -11.21 -1.50 1.97
N GLY A 17 -10.68 -0.76 2.94
CA GLY A 17 -9.65 -1.23 3.86
C GLY A 17 -10.05 -2.51 4.59
N VAL A 18 -11.25 -2.54 5.16
CA VAL A 18 -11.76 -3.73 5.87
C VAL A 18 -11.89 -4.93 4.93
N VAL A 19 -12.44 -4.73 3.72
CA VAL A 19 -12.61 -5.81 2.74
C VAL A 19 -11.26 -6.38 2.28
N VAL A 20 -10.28 -5.52 1.99
CA VAL A 20 -8.95 -5.94 1.57
C VAL A 20 -8.27 -6.75 2.66
N VAL A 21 -8.27 -6.27 3.91
CA VAL A 21 -7.67 -6.99 5.05
C VAL A 21 -8.36 -8.34 5.26
N TYR A 22 -9.69 -8.40 5.18
CA TYR A 22 -10.45 -9.63 5.29
C TYR A 22 -10.09 -10.64 4.19
N LEU A 23 -10.02 -10.20 2.93
CA LEU A 23 -9.64 -11.06 1.80
C LEU A 23 -8.21 -11.60 1.94
N LEU A 24 -7.28 -10.78 2.44
CA LEU A 24 -5.92 -11.25 2.76
C LEU A 24 -5.93 -12.31 3.88
N GLY A 25 -6.79 -12.18 4.89
CA GLY A 25 -6.99 -13.19 5.92
C GLY A 25 -7.50 -14.53 5.37
N LEU A 26 -8.29 -14.48 4.29
CA LEU A 26 -8.79 -15.66 3.57
C LEU A 26 -7.84 -16.19 2.48
N ASP A 27 -6.63 -15.66 2.40
CA ASP A 27 -5.65 -15.96 1.33
C ASP A 27 -6.17 -15.69 -0.09
N ARG A 28 -7.20 -14.84 -0.22
CA ARG A 28 -7.77 -14.38 -1.51
C ARG A 28 -6.99 -13.17 -2.02
N VAL A 29 -5.69 -13.35 -2.23
CA VAL A 29 -4.76 -12.25 -2.51
C VAL A 29 -5.09 -11.53 -3.82
N ASP A 30 -5.45 -12.24 -4.88
CA ASP A 30 -5.81 -11.62 -6.17
C ASP A 30 -7.10 -10.80 -6.10
N ALA A 31 -8.08 -11.26 -5.31
CA ALA A 31 -9.31 -10.51 -5.08
C ALA A 31 -9.03 -9.23 -4.27
N ALA A 32 -8.16 -9.33 -3.25
CA ALA A 32 -7.75 -8.19 -2.45
C ALA A 32 -7.04 -7.14 -3.31
N GLU A 33 -6.15 -7.56 -4.21
CA GLU A 33 -5.46 -6.67 -5.15
C GLU A 33 -6.45 -5.96 -6.06
N LYS A 34 -7.36 -6.70 -6.71
CA LYS A 34 -8.34 -6.13 -7.64
C LYS A 34 -9.22 -5.07 -6.98
N ILE A 35 -9.67 -5.33 -5.75
CA ILE A 35 -10.49 -4.37 -4.98
C ILE A 35 -9.67 -3.13 -4.61
N ALA A 36 -8.44 -3.31 -4.12
CA ALA A 36 -7.57 -2.20 -3.75
C ALA A 36 -7.18 -1.33 -4.97
N GLU A 37 -6.90 -1.94 -6.12
CA GLU A 37 -6.59 -1.23 -7.37
C GLU A 37 -7.78 -0.44 -7.89
N GLU A 38 -8.98 -1.03 -7.89
CA GLU A 38 -10.20 -0.35 -8.32
C GLU A 38 -10.51 0.85 -7.42
N ALA A 39 -10.36 0.70 -6.11
CA ALA A 39 -10.50 1.81 -5.18
C ALA A 39 -9.44 2.90 -5.43
N CYS A 40 -8.18 2.51 -5.67
CA CYS A 40 -7.10 3.45 -5.94
C CYS A 40 -7.30 4.20 -7.26
N LYS A 41 -7.91 3.58 -8.28
CA LYS A 41 -8.29 4.26 -9.53
C LYS A 41 -9.34 5.35 -9.29
N ARG A 42 -10.29 5.09 -8.40
CA ARG A 42 -11.36 6.04 -8.05
C ARG A 42 -10.88 7.15 -7.14
N ASN A 43 -9.96 6.85 -6.23
CA ASN A 43 -9.39 7.81 -5.30
C ASN A 43 -7.86 7.65 -5.18
N PRO A 44 -7.09 8.19 -6.15
CA PRO A 44 -5.64 8.03 -6.16
C PRO A 44 -4.93 8.81 -5.04
N GLU A 45 -5.60 9.78 -4.42
CA GLU A 45 -5.05 10.62 -3.34
C GLU A 45 -5.27 10.03 -1.94
N ALA A 46 -6.06 8.96 -1.81
CA ALA A 46 -6.21 8.25 -0.55
C ALA A 46 -4.93 7.47 -0.22
N ALA A 47 -4.09 8.03 0.66
CA ALA A 47 -2.84 7.42 1.10
C ALA A 47 -3.04 5.98 1.58
N LEU A 48 -4.08 5.72 2.39
CA LEU A 48 -4.43 4.40 2.90
C LEU A 48 -4.53 3.32 1.81
N LEU A 49 -5.04 3.65 0.62
CA LEU A 49 -5.18 2.67 -0.47
C LEU A 49 -3.83 2.18 -0.99
N HIS A 50 -2.82 3.06 -1.01
CA HIS A 50 -1.45 2.67 -1.37
C HIS A 50 -0.80 1.81 -0.28
N LEU A 51 -1.15 2.03 0.99
CA LEU A 51 -0.69 1.17 2.09
C LEU A 51 -1.34 -0.23 2.01
N LEU A 52 -2.62 -0.30 1.65
CA LEU A 52 -3.32 -1.57 1.43
C LEU A 52 -2.71 -2.34 0.25
N LEU A 53 -2.44 -1.68 -0.89
CA LEU A 53 -1.75 -2.29 -2.02
C LEU A 53 -0.37 -2.83 -1.63
N ALA A 54 0.40 -2.08 -0.84
CA ALA A 54 1.68 -2.56 -0.32
C ALA A 54 1.52 -3.86 0.49
N ASN A 55 0.49 -3.98 1.34
CA ASN A 55 0.21 -5.21 2.08
C ASN A 55 -0.16 -6.39 1.16
N VAL A 56 -0.94 -6.14 0.11
CA VAL A 56 -1.25 -7.14 -0.92
C VAL A 56 0.04 -7.60 -1.62
N HIS A 57 0.89 -6.67 -2.06
CA HIS A 57 2.13 -7.03 -2.75
C HIS A 57 3.16 -7.71 -1.85
N ILE A 58 3.17 -7.43 -0.54
CA ILE A 58 3.94 -8.20 0.44
C ILE A 58 3.52 -9.67 0.41
N ARG A 59 2.20 -9.94 0.38
CA ARG A 59 1.67 -11.31 0.32
C ARG A 59 2.02 -12.01 -0.99
N LYS A 60 2.06 -11.28 -2.10
CA LYS A 60 2.51 -11.78 -3.41
C LYS A 60 4.03 -11.89 -3.54
N ARG A 61 4.79 -11.37 -2.56
CA ARG A 61 6.26 -11.23 -2.60
C ARG A 61 6.75 -10.36 -3.78
N ASP A 62 5.90 -9.46 -4.28
CA ASP A 62 6.26 -8.47 -5.30
C ASP A 62 6.88 -7.24 -4.62
N TYR A 63 8.11 -7.41 -4.14
CA TYR A 63 8.82 -6.35 -3.41
C TYR A 63 9.06 -5.06 -4.22
N PRO A 64 9.30 -5.09 -5.55
CA PRO A 64 9.28 -3.88 -6.37
C PRO A 64 7.97 -3.09 -6.28
N ALA A 65 6.82 -3.79 -6.35
CA ALA A 65 5.51 -3.15 -6.19
C ALA A 65 5.32 -2.58 -4.79
N VAL A 66 5.75 -3.30 -3.74
CA VAL A 66 5.73 -2.80 -2.35
C VAL A 66 6.48 -1.47 -2.24
N LEU A 67 7.70 -1.38 -2.78
CA LEU A 67 8.50 -0.14 -2.71
C LEU A 67 7.82 1.04 -3.41
N ARG A 68 7.18 0.79 -4.55
CA ARG A 68 6.42 1.80 -5.29
C ARG A 68 5.24 2.31 -4.45
N ASP A 69 4.47 1.42 -3.87
CA ASP A 69 3.22 1.79 -3.20
C ASP A 69 3.48 2.44 -1.82
N LEU A 70 4.48 1.97 -1.07
CA LEU A 70 5.01 2.71 0.10
C LEU A 70 5.55 4.10 -0.29
N GLY A 71 6.16 4.23 -1.47
CA GLY A 71 6.60 5.50 -2.01
C GLY A 71 5.46 6.47 -2.31
N LYS A 72 4.35 5.98 -2.85
CA LYS A 72 3.14 6.78 -3.09
C LYS A 72 2.48 7.20 -1.79
N PHE A 73 2.35 6.28 -0.82
CA PHE A 73 1.87 6.59 0.53
C PHE A 73 2.64 7.77 1.13
N LEU A 74 3.98 7.71 1.15
CA LEU A 74 4.83 8.76 1.73
C LEU A 74 4.79 10.10 0.99
N LYS A 75 4.41 10.12 -0.29
CA LYS A 75 4.21 11.36 -1.04
C LYS A 75 2.93 12.08 -0.60
N LEU A 76 1.88 11.31 -0.31
CA LEU A 76 0.58 11.82 0.13
C LEU A 76 0.61 12.15 1.63
N GLU A 77 1.20 11.27 2.44
CA GLU A 77 1.36 11.42 3.88
C GLU A 77 2.85 11.36 4.28
N PRO A 78 3.57 12.49 4.21
CA PRO A 78 5.01 12.52 4.48
C PRO A 78 5.37 12.49 5.97
N ARG A 79 4.42 12.76 6.88
CA ARG A 79 4.66 12.94 8.32
C ARG A 79 3.64 12.15 9.14
N GLY A 80 4.07 11.68 10.30
CA GLY A 80 3.25 10.93 11.25
C GLY A 80 3.89 9.59 11.58
N LEU A 81 3.38 8.94 12.65
CA LEU A 81 3.90 7.66 13.13
C LEU A 81 3.87 6.58 12.04
N THR A 82 2.77 6.51 11.28
CA THR A 82 2.63 5.60 10.15
C THR A 82 3.68 5.88 9.07
N SER A 83 3.90 7.15 8.72
CA SER A 83 4.90 7.55 7.73
C SER A 83 6.33 7.19 8.16
N ASP A 84 6.64 7.34 9.44
CA ASP A 84 7.96 6.93 9.97
C ASP A 84 8.14 5.41 9.88
N GLN A 85 7.11 4.65 10.25
CA GLN A 85 7.11 3.19 10.11
C GLN A 85 7.24 2.74 8.65
N VAL A 86 6.52 3.39 7.73
CA VAL A 86 6.58 3.11 6.29
C VAL A 86 7.96 3.43 5.74
N ARG A 87 8.58 4.54 6.14
CA ARG A 87 9.94 4.92 5.73
C ARG A 87 10.96 3.87 6.17
N GLN A 88 10.92 3.47 7.44
CA GLN A 88 11.79 2.41 7.97
C GLN A 88 11.59 1.07 7.24
N THR A 89 10.33 0.70 6.97
CA THR A 89 10.00 -0.54 6.26
C THR A 89 10.56 -0.52 4.84
N ARG A 90 10.38 0.60 4.13
CA ARG A 90 10.89 0.80 2.77
C ARG A 90 12.42 0.74 2.73
N GLU A 91 13.10 1.40 3.66
CA GLU A 91 14.57 1.39 3.76
C GLU A 91 15.12 -0.01 4.06
N LYS A 92 14.51 -0.74 5.01
CA LYS A 92 14.88 -2.13 5.32
C LYS A 92 14.72 -3.02 4.09
N LEU A 93 13.60 -2.90 3.37
CA LEU A 93 13.35 -3.68 2.16
C LEU A 93 14.36 -3.36 1.05
N GLN A 94 14.66 -2.07 0.82
CA GLN A 94 15.68 -1.66 -0.15
C GLN A 94 17.06 -2.25 0.18
N ARG A 95 17.47 -2.19 1.45
CA ARG A 95 18.74 -2.78 1.90
C ARG A 95 18.77 -4.29 1.72
N ALA A 96 17.69 -4.99 2.07
CA ALA A 96 17.59 -6.43 1.90
C ALA A 96 17.72 -6.84 0.42
N LEU A 97 17.04 -6.13 -0.49
CA LEU A 97 17.13 -6.39 -1.93
C LEU A 97 18.52 -6.07 -2.49
N ALA A 98 19.14 -4.97 -2.07
CA ALA A 98 20.50 -4.60 -2.50
C ALA A 98 21.56 -5.60 -1.99
N ASN A 99 21.40 -6.11 -0.77
CA ASN A 99 22.29 -7.11 -0.19
C ASN A 99 22.10 -8.48 -0.85
N GLY A 100 20.86 -8.88 -1.14
CA GLY A 100 20.57 -10.11 -1.88
C GLY A 100 21.12 -10.10 -3.31
N GLN A 101 21.14 -8.94 -3.96
CA GLN A 101 21.76 -8.76 -5.28
C GLN A 101 23.30 -8.75 -5.23
N ARG A 102 23.89 -8.43 -4.07
CA ARG A 102 25.35 -8.38 -3.85
C ARG A 102 25.95 -9.71 -3.41
N ALA A 103 25.15 -10.70 -3.01
CA ALA A 103 25.66 -12.02 -2.68
C ALA A 103 26.12 -12.74 -3.96
N PRO A 104 27.42 -13.07 -4.12
CA PRO A 104 27.85 -13.91 -5.22
C PRO A 104 27.27 -15.31 -5.02
N VAL A 105 26.76 -15.91 -6.07
CA VAL A 105 26.54 -17.37 -6.13
C VAL A 105 27.93 -17.99 -6.09
N VAL A 106 28.34 -18.47 -4.91
CA VAL A 106 29.56 -19.26 -4.71
C VAL A 106 29.26 -20.73 -5.01
#